data_AF-A0A352JHD6-F1
#
_entry.id   AF-A0A352JHD6-F1
#
_cell.length_a   1.000
_cell.length_b   1.000
_cell.length_c   1.000
_cell.angle_alpha   90.00
_cell.angle_beta   90.00
_cell.angle_gamma   90.00
#
_symmetry.space_group_name_H-M   'P 1'
#
loop_
_entity.id
_entity.type
_entity.pdbx_description
1 polymer ?
#
loop_
_entity_poly.entity_id
_entity_poly.type
_entity_poly.pdbx_seq_one_letter_code
_entity_poly.pdbx_strand_id
1 'polypeptide(L)' 'MKILQTKSQVNNGEITIKVSPSLNQQQVEVFIFTTEAPNELETMRQQAITNGYDSKQKILDLIQQVKREIIIERGWENS' A
#
# COMPACT_ATOMS: atom_id res chain seq x y z
N MET A 1 -8.12 -28.83 -16.92
CA MET A 1 -7.81 -27.72 -16.01
C MET A 1 -8.38 -28.05 -14.64
N LYS A 2 -7.60 -27.93 -13.56
CA LYS A 2 -8.05 -28.22 -12.18
C LYS A 2 -7.74 -27.01 -11.32
N ILE A 3 -8.75 -26.48 -10.64
CA ILE A 3 -8.61 -25.32 -9.75
C ILE A 3 -8.61 -25.84 -8.31
N LEU A 4 -7.64 -25.38 -7.51
CA LEU A 4 -7.56 -25.66 -6.08
C LEU A 4 -7.92 -24.39 -5.33
N GLN A 5 -9.06 -24.39 -4.64
CA GLN A 5 -9.45 -23.31 -3.77
C GLN A 5 -9.16 -23.71 -2.32
N THR A 6 -8.37 -22.90 -1.63
CA THR A 6 -8.06 -23.09 -0.21
C THR A 6 -8.19 -21.74 0.50
N LYS A 7 -8.50 -21.80 1.80
CA LYS A 7 -8.46 -20.63 2.68
C LYS A 7 -7.15 -20.68 3.45
N SER A 8 -6.36 -19.63 3.36
CA SER A 8 -5.13 -19.47 4.13
C SER A 8 -5.05 -18.04 4.66
N GLN A 9 -4.32 -17.85 5.74
CA GLN A 9 -4.08 -16.54 6.33
C GLN A 9 -2.77 -15.96 5.79
N VAL A 10 -2.75 -14.64 5.60
CA VAL A 10 -1.53 -13.89 5.32
C VAL A 10 -0.83 -13.63 6.65
N ASN A 11 0.35 -14.20 6.84
CA ASN A 11 1.19 -13.96 8.02
C ASN A 11 2.48 -13.29 7.55
N ASN A 12 2.79 -12.09 8.07
CA ASN A 12 3.97 -11.31 7.69
C ASN A 12 4.10 -11.06 6.17
N GLY A 13 2.98 -10.90 5.46
CA GLY A 13 2.97 -10.72 4.00
C GLY A 13 3.14 -12.01 3.20
N GLU A 14 3.20 -13.17 3.87
CA GLU A 14 3.37 -14.47 3.22
C GLU A 14 2.10 -15.33 3.31
N ILE A 15 1.83 -16.11 2.25
CA ILE A 15 0.81 -17.16 2.24
C ILE A 15 1.52 -18.50 2.08
N THR A 16 1.45 -19.35 3.10
CA THR A 16 1.95 -20.73 3.02
C THR A 16 0.83 -21.67 2.61
N ILE A 17 1.05 -22.46 1.55
CA ILE A 17 0.11 -23.48 1.07
C ILE A 17 0.86 -24.79 0.91
N LYS A 18 0.35 -25.86 1.51
CA LYS A 18 0.83 -27.22 1.27
C LYS A 18 0.00 -27.84 0.15
N VAL A 19 0.65 -28.19 -0.95
CA VAL A 19 0.02 -28.87 -2.09
C VAL A 19 0.21 -30.38 -1.99
N SER A 20 -0.65 -31.15 -2.66
CA SER A 20 -0.51 -32.61 -2.72
C SER A 20 0.80 -33.00 -3.41
N PRO A 21 1.47 -34.10 -2.99
CA PRO A 21 2.70 -34.57 -3.64
C PRO A 21 2.59 -34.78 -5.16
N SER A 22 1.38 -35.02 -5.66
CA SER A 22 1.10 -35.13 -7.10
C SER A 22 1.33 -33.84 -7.91
N LEU A 23 1.57 -32.71 -7.24
CA LEU A 23 1.80 -31.40 -7.85
C LEU A 23 3.27 -30.94 -7.77
N ASN A 24 4.15 -31.72 -7.12
CA ASN A 24 5.54 -31.31 -6.80
C ASN A 24 6.44 -30.99 -8.01
N GLN A 25 5.97 -31.20 -9.24
CA GLN A 25 6.74 -30.96 -10.48
C GLN A 25 5.88 -30.36 -11.61
N GLN A 26 4.70 -29.82 -11.28
CA GLN A 26 3.81 -29.20 -12.25
C GLN A 26 3.85 -27.68 -12.11
N GLN A 27 3.86 -26.97 -13.25
CA GLN A 27 3.62 -25.54 -13.24
C GLN A 27 2.16 -25.28 -12.88
N VAL A 28 1.94 -24.35 -11.97
CA VAL A 28 0.61 -23.97 -11.49
C VAL A 28 0.43 -22.47 -11.57
N GLU A 29 -0.74 -22.06 -12.02
CA GLU A 29 -1.18 -20.67 -12.00
C GLU A 29 -1.89 -20.40 -10.66
N VAL A 30 -1.53 -19.30 -9.99
CA VAL A 30 -2.01 -18.97 -8.65
C VAL A 30 -2.86 -17.71 -8.71
N PHE A 31 -4.10 -17.80 -8.25
CA PHE A 31 -5.02 -16.66 -8.12
C PHE A 31 -5.31 -16.40 -6.64
N ILE A 32 -5.08 -15.15 -6.19
CA ILE A 32 -5.31 -14.72 -4.82
C ILE A 32 -6.51 -13.77 -4.80
N PHE A 33 -7.52 -14.09 -4.01
CA PHE A 33 -8.71 -13.27 -3.83
C PHE A 33 -8.86 -12.95 -2.34
N THR A 34 -9.05 -11.67 -2.01
CA THR A 34 -9.38 -11.21 -0.66
C THR A 34 -10.87 -10.92 -0.57
N THR A 35 -11.49 -11.33 0.54
CA THR A 35 -12.90 -10.97 0.85
C THR A 35 -13.00 -9.59 1.47
N GLU A 36 -11.90 -9.05 1.99
CA GLU A 36 -11.84 -7.69 2.50
C GLU A 36 -11.30 -6.79 1.40
N ALA A 37 -12.10 -5.80 1.02
CA ALA A 37 -11.59 -4.67 0.26
C ALA A 37 -10.51 -4.00 1.12
N PRO A 38 -9.36 -3.62 0.54
CA PRO A 38 -8.40 -2.80 1.28
C PRO A 38 -9.15 -1.58 1.81
N ASN A 39 -9.11 -1.38 3.12
CA ASN A 39 -9.67 -0.17 3.70
C ASN A 39 -8.92 1.00 3.07
N GLU A 40 -9.60 1.74 2.20
CA GLU A 40 -9.00 2.86 1.45
C GLU A 40 -8.34 3.84 2.42
N LEU A 41 -8.95 4.05 3.59
CA LEU A 41 -8.40 4.89 4.65
C LEU A 41 -7.06 4.35 5.19
N GLU A 42 -6.94 3.04 5.40
CA GLU A 42 -5.70 2.43 5.86
C GLU A 42 -4.64 2.45 4.76
N THR A 43 -5.04 2.25 3.52
CA THR A 43 -4.15 2.34 2.35
C THR A 43 -3.58 3.76 2.20
N MET A 44 -4.45 4.77 2.28
CA MET A 44 -4.06 6.18 2.25
C MET A 44 -3.15 6.53 3.44
N ARG A 45 -3.44 5.98 4.62
CA ARG A 45 -2.62 6.19 5.82
C ARG A 45 -1.23 5.58 5.67
N GLN A 46 -1.12 4.35 5.16
CA GLN A 46 0.17 3.71 4.91
C GLN A 46 0.98 4.48 3.87
N GLN A 47 0.35 4.93 2.78
CA GLN A 47 1.00 5.77 1.78
C GLN A 47 1.51 7.09 2.37
N ALA A 48 0.71 7.75 3.22
CA ALA A 48 1.14 8.96 3.92
C ALA A 48 2.37 8.70 4.80
N ILE A 49 2.40 7.58 5.53
CA ILE A 49 3.55 7.17 6.35
C ILE A 49 4.79 6.91 5.48
N THR A 50 4.66 6.15 4.39
CA THR A 50 5.75 5.86 3.44
C THR A 50 6.32 7.14 2.84
N ASN A 51 5.45 8.11 2.53
CA ASN A 51 5.85 9.41 1.98
C ASN A 51 6.40 10.38 3.05
N GLY A 52 6.60 9.90 4.29
CA GLY A 52 7.17 10.70 5.37
C GLY A 52 6.19 11.61 6.09
N TYR A 53 4.88 11.50 5.84
CA TYR A 53 3.81 12.27 6.52
C TYR A 53 3.25 11.51 7.73
N ASP A 54 4.14 10.91 8.52
CA ASP A 54 3.82 10.10 9.69
C ASP A 54 3.36 10.90 10.91
N SER A 55 3.47 12.23 10.87
CA SER A 55 3.17 13.12 11.99
C SER A 55 2.53 14.43 11.56
N LYS A 56 1.70 14.97 12.47
CA LYS A 56 1.07 16.29 12.30
C LYS A 56 2.10 17.39 11.98
N GLN A 57 3.29 17.32 12.59
CA GLN A 57 4.34 18.31 12.36
C GLN A 57 4.84 18.27 10.92
N LYS A 58 5.18 17.09 10.38
CA LYS A 58 5.67 16.98 9.00
C LYS A 58 4.61 17.38 7.97
N ILE A 59 3.33 17.12 8.25
CA ILE A 59 2.22 17.62 7.41
C ILE A 59 2.18 19.15 7.43
N LEU A 60 2.32 19.77 8.60
CA LEU A 60 2.32 21.23 8.73
C LEU A 60 3.54 21.84 8.02
N ASP A 61 4.70 21.20 8.11
CA ASP A 61 5.93 21.66 7.46
C ASP A 61 5.78 21.62 5.93
N LEU A 62 5.18 20.55 5.37
CA LEU A 62 4.85 20.48 3.94
C LEU A 62 3.89 21.61 3.53
N ILE A 63 2.82 21.83 4.30
CA ILE A 63 1.87 22.91 4.01
C ILE A 63 2.58 24.26 4.00
N GLN A 64 3.50 24.49 4.93
CA GLN A 64 4.28 25.73 4.96
C GLN A 64 5.23 25.84 3.77
N GLN A 65 5.88 24.74 3.37
CA GLN A 65 6.76 24.71 2.21
C GLN A 65 5.99 25.05 0.92
N VAL A 66 4.89 24.36 0.65
CA VAL A 66 4.05 24.61 -0.54
C VAL A 66 3.51 26.04 -0.54
N LYS A 67 3.09 26.56 0.62
CA LYS A 67 2.66 27.96 0.72
C LYS A 67 3.78 28.94 0.37
N ARG A 68 5.01 28.71 0.82
CA ARG A 68 6.18 29.53 0.45
C ARG A 68 6.46 29.46 -1.04
N GLU A 69 6.47 28.26 -1.61
CA GLU A 69 6.66 28.05 -3.05
C GLU A 69 5.63 28.83 -3.88
N ILE A 70 4.35 28.80 -3.49
CA ILE A 70 3.28 29.57 -4.17
C ILE A 70 3.48 31.09 -4.03
N ILE A 71 3.92 31.57 -2.87
CA ILE A 71 4.20 33.01 -2.65
C ILE A 71 5.36 33.47 -3.54
N ILE A 72 6.42 32.65 -3.63
CA ILE A 72 7.57 32.88 -4.51
C ILE A 72 7.12 32.90 -5.98
N GLU A 73 6.40 31.88 -6.44
CA GLU A 73 5.91 31.77 -7.83
C GLU A 73 5.02 32.95 -8.23
N ARG A 74 4.21 33.47 -7.30
CA ARG A 74 3.30 34.60 -7.55
C ARG A 74 3.96 35.97 -7.38
N GLY A 75 5.24 36.02 -7.00
CA GLY A 75 5.95 37.27 -6.76
C GLY A 75 5.41 38.06 -5.56
N TRP A 76 4.71 37.40 -4.64
CA TRP A 76 4.10 38.02 -3.46
C TRP A 76 5.10 38.23 -2.31
N GLU A 77 6.37 37.85 -2.48
CA GLU A 77 7.41 38.03 -1.45
C GLU A 77 7.76 39.50 -1.15
N ASN A 78 7.45 40.43 -2.05
CA ASN A 78 7.84 41.84 -1.94
C ASN A 78 6.66 42.85 -2.03
N SER A 79 5.42 42.40 -1.80
CA SER A 79 4.21 43.24 -1.84
C SER A 79 3.77 43.71 -0.45
#